data_AF-A0A804I3M3-F1
#
_entry.id   AF-A0A804I3M3-F1
#
_cell.length_a   1.000
_cell.length_b   1.000
_cell.length_c   1.000
_cell.angle_alpha   90.00
_cell.angle_beta   90.00
_cell.angle_gamma   90.00
#
_symmetry.space_group_name_H-M   'P 1'
#
loop_
_entity.id
_entity.type
_entity.pdbx_description
1 polymer ?
#
loop_
_entity_poly.entity_id
_entity_poly.type
_entity_poly.pdbx_seq_one_letter_code
_entity_poly.pdbx_strand_id
1 'polypeptide(L)'
;MDSSFEVVFISSDRDQDSFEEFFSGMPWLALPFGDERRKSLSRTFRVRGIPSLVAIGPTGRTLTKDARNLLTIHGADAYPFSEERIKERRRRKTKMKNMMEGYACDGAVCREVFLRFWLVSVRTTEFYGV
;
A
#
# COMPACT_ATOMS: atom_id res chain seq x y z
N MET A 1 23.60 -12.48 -0.28
CA MET A 1 22.57 -11.46 0.00
C MET A 1 22.17 -10.85 -1.33
N ASP A 2 20.88 -10.76 -1.60
CA ASP A 2 20.37 -10.22 -2.86
C ASP A 2 20.66 -8.71 -2.91
N SER A 3 21.44 -8.25 -3.88
CA SER A 3 21.90 -6.85 -4.02
C SER A 3 20.81 -5.90 -4.54
N SER A 4 19.54 -6.26 -4.32
CA SER A 4 18.39 -5.65 -4.98
C SER A 4 17.91 -4.35 -4.30
N PHE A 5 18.36 -4.08 -3.06
CA PHE A 5 18.14 -2.81 -2.36
C PHE A 5 19.10 -2.65 -1.17
N GLU A 6 19.19 -1.42 -0.68
CA GLU A 6 19.89 -1.07 0.56
C GLU A 6 18.91 -0.39 1.51
N VAL A 7 19.17 -0.53 2.82
CA VAL A 7 18.41 0.20 3.85
C VAL A 7 19.37 1.08 4.63
N VAL A 8 19.02 2.36 4.74
CA VAL A 8 19.74 3.36 5.53
C VAL A 8 18.86 3.77 6.70
N PHE A 9 19.27 3.41 7.90
CA PHE A 9 18.64 3.80 9.15
C PHE A 9 18.97 5.25 9.48
N ILE A 10 17.95 5.99 9.91
CA ILE A 10 18.07 7.37 10.35
C ILE A 10 17.48 7.43 11.75
N SER A 11 18.34 7.42 12.74
CA SER A 11 17.92 7.45 14.14
C SER A 11 17.17 8.74 14.50
N SER A 12 16.19 8.60 15.38
CA SER A 12 15.53 9.72 16.06
C SER A 12 15.76 9.67 17.58
N ASP A 13 16.76 8.90 18.01
CA ASP A 13 17.13 8.74 19.41
C ASP A 13 17.70 10.03 19.98
N ARG A 14 17.69 10.13 21.32
CA ARG A 14 18.07 11.34 22.05
C ARG A 14 19.56 11.41 22.36
N ASP A 15 20.22 10.26 22.38
CA ASP A 15 21.62 10.09 22.77
C ASP A 15 22.29 8.99 21.94
N GLN A 16 23.62 9.00 21.97
CA GLN A 16 24.48 8.08 21.22
C GLN A 16 24.30 6.64 21.68
N ASP A 17 24.21 6.40 22.98
CA ASP A 17 24.16 5.06 23.57
C ASP A 17 22.89 4.33 23.12
N SER A 18 21.73 5.00 23.15
CA SER A 18 20.46 4.47 22.64
C SER A 18 20.52 4.16 21.14
N PHE A 19 21.19 5.01 20.35
CA PHE A 19 21.40 4.77 18.93
C PHE A 19 22.23 3.52 18.68
N GLU A 20 23.36 3.37 19.39
CA GLU A 20 24.26 2.24 19.23
C GLU A 20 23.61 0.93 19.68
N GLU A 21 22.91 0.94 20.82
CA GLU A 21 22.16 -0.22 21.31
C GLU A 21 21.14 -0.69 20.27
N PHE A 22 20.31 0.23 19.76
CA PHE A 22 19.26 -0.10 18.79
C PHE A 22 19.82 -0.53 17.43
N PHE A 23 20.90 0.11 16.98
CA PHE A 23 21.52 -0.16 15.68
C PHE A 23 22.38 -1.42 15.69
N SER A 24 22.96 -1.83 16.82
CA SER A 24 23.90 -2.95 16.93
C SER A 24 23.36 -4.28 16.38
N GLY A 25 22.05 -4.50 16.45
CA GLY A 25 21.38 -5.70 15.93
C GLY A 25 20.92 -5.62 14.47
N MET A 26 21.13 -4.49 13.79
CA MET A 26 20.62 -4.26 12.44
C MET A 26 21.71 -4.43 11.38
N PRO A 27 21.53 -5.30 10.37
CA PRO A 27 22.53 -5.50 9.31
C PRO A 27 22.53 -4.38 8.26
N TRP A 28 22.03 -3.19 8.62
CA TRP A 28 21.69 -2.10 7.70
C TRP A 28 22.74 -0.99 7.80
N LEU A 29 22.76 -0.06 6.85
CA LEU A 29 23.57 1.15 7.00
C LEU A 29 22.86 2.13 7.94
N ALA A 30 23.58 3.06 8.55
CA ALA A 30 22.98 4.16 9.31
C ALA A 30 23.65 5.49 8.98
N LEU A 31 22.88 6.57 9.07
CA LEU A 31 23.48 7.90 9.22
C LEU A 31 24.12 8.00 10.61
N PRO A 32 25.31 8.63 10.71
CA PRO A 32 25.90 8.94 12.00
C PRO A 32 24.92 9.71 12.88
N PHE A 33 24.95 9.42 14.18
CA PHE A 33 24.17 10.17 15.15
C PHE A 33 24.55 11.66 15.11
N GLY A 34 23.56 12.54 15.24
CA GLY A 34 23.76 14.00 15.18
C GLY A 34 23.92 14.59 13.77
N ASP A 35 23.94 13.78 12.69
CA ASP A 35 24.08 14.29 11.32
C ASP A 35 22.97 15.29 10.94
N GLU A 36 23.36 16.46 10.42
CA GLU A 36 22.44 17.54 10.07
C GLU A 36 21.44 17.14 8.96
N ARG A 37 21.84 16.20 8.09
CA ARG A 37 20.98 15.68 7.01
C ARG A 37 19.71 15.06 7.55
N ARG A 38 19.70 14.54 8.79
CA ARG A 38 18.50 14.02 9.44
C ARG A 38 17.34 15.03 9.40
N LYS A 39 17.60 16.29 9.75
CA LYS A 39 16.58 17.36 9.78
C LYS A 39 16.08 17.67 8.36
N SER A 40 16.99 17.71 7.39
CA SER A 40 16.66 17.95 5.98
C SER A 40 15.79 16.82 5.38
N LEU A 41 16.16 15.57 5.63
CA LEU A 41 15.45 14.39 5.14
C LEU A 41 14.06 14.26 5.79
N SER A 42 13.96 14.50 7.11
CA SER A 42 12.67 14.53 7.81
C SER A 42 11.70 15.54 7.19
N ARG A 43 12.17 16.75 6.87
CA ARG A 43 11.37 17.79 6.20
C ARG A 43 11.01 17.42 4.76
N THR A 44 11.98 16.94 3.99
CA THR A 44 11.82 16.56 2.57
C THR A 44 10.77 15.45 2.42
N PHE A 45 10.84 14.44 3.28
CA PHE A 45 9.90 13.34 3.27
C PHE A 45 8.64 13.60 4.07
N ARG A 46 8.56 14.74 4.79
CA ARG A 46 7.42 15.12 5.65
C ARG A 46 7.11 14.04 6.69
N VAL A 47 8.14 13.51 7.34
CA VAL A 47 8.01 12.50 8.40
C VAL A 47 7.33 13.15 9.61
N ARG A 48 6.15 12.64 9.99
CA ARG A 48 5.34 13.16 11.11
C ARG A 48 5.40 12.31 12.38
N GLY A 49 5.92 11.09 12.28
CA GLY A 49 5.99 10.15 13.38
C GLY A 49 6.88 8.96 13.05
N ILE A 50 7.23 8.18 14.07
CA ILE A 50 8.05 6.97 13.96
C ILE A 50 7.23 5.72 14.35
N PRO A 51 7.47 4.54 13.74
CA PRO A 51 8.41 4.30 12.64
C PRO A 51 7.87 4.79 11.29
N SER A 52 8.76 5.36 10.46
CA SER A 52 8.47 5.78 9.07
C SER A 52 9.46 5.15 8.11
N LEU A 53 9.00 4.77 6.91
CA LEU A 53 9.84 4.18 5.87
C LEU A 53 9.49 4.78 4.50
N VAL A 54 10.51 5.26 3.81
CA VAL A 54 10.41 5.85 2.48
C VAL A 54 11.16 4.97 1.49
N ALA A 55 10.50 4.59 0.40
CA ALA A 55 11.14 3.86 -0.69
C ALA A 55 11.62 4.86 -1.75
N ILE A 56 12.91 4.75 -2.10
CA ILE A 56 13.55 5.55 -3.15
C ILE A 56 13.94 4.58 -4.28
N GLY A 57 13.62 4.94 -5.52
CA GLY A 57 13.94 4.14 -6.69
C GLY A 57 15.39 4.34 -7.14
N PRO A 58 15.86 3.51 -8.09
CA PRO A 58 17.24 3.57 -8.60
C PRO A 58 17.59 4.92 -9.27
N THR A 59 16.58 5.70 -9.69
CA THR A 59 16.76 7.04 -10.27
C THR A 59 16.89 8.15 -9.21
N GLY A 60 16.87 7.81 -7.92
CA GLY A 60 16.84 8.77 -6.81
C GLY A 60 15.46 9.41 -6.56
N ARG A 61 14.44 9.04 -7.36
CA ARG A 61 13.07 9.53 -7.17
C ARG A 61 12.36 8.74 -6.07
N THR A 62 11.57 9.42 -5.25
CA THR A 62 10.74 8.77 -4.23
C THR A 62 9.64 7.94 -4.90
N LEU A 63 9.62 6.63 -4.62
CA LEU A 63 8.56 5.72 -5.08
C LEU A 63 7.33 5.83 -4.18
N THR A 64 7.54 5.82 -2.87
CA THR A 64 6.46 5.98 -1.90
C THR A 64 7.01 6.43 -0.54
N LYS A 65 6.22 7.23 0.17
CA LYS A 65 6.49 7.66 1.55
C LYS A 65 5.78 6.77 2.59
N ASP A 66 4.91 5.86 2.14
CA ASP A 66 4.08 5.00 2.97
C ASP A 66 4.54 3.52 2.90
N ALA A 67 5.84 3.28 2.64
CA ALA A 67 6.37 1.93 2.47
C ALA A 67 6.12 1.06 3.71
N ARG A 68 6.19 1.66 4.91
CA ARG A 68 5.87 0.99 6.19
C ARG A 68 4.48 0.37 6.17
N ASN A 69 3.47 1.12 5.75
CA ASN A 69 2.09 0.62 5.71
C ASN A 69 1.91 -0.45 4.63
N LEU A 70 2.58 -0.30 3.49
CA LEU A 70 2.56 -1.31 2.44
C LEU A 70 3.18 -2.63 2.93
N LEU A 71 4.29 -2.58 3.66
CA LEU A 71 4.89 -3.75 4.31
C LEU A 71 3.96 -4.36 5.36
N THR A 72 3.28 -3.56 6.17
CA THR A 72 2.31 -4.08 7.16
C THR A 72 1.16 -4.85 6.50
N ILE A 73 0.67 -4.37 5.34
CA ILE A 73 -0.49 -4.97 4.66
C ILE A 73 -0.09 -6.14 3.76
N HIS A 74 1.08 -6.06 3.12
CA HIS A 74 1.47 -6.95 2.03
C HIS A 74 2.74 -7.76 2.31
N GLY A 75 3.41 -7.55 3.45
CA GLY A 75 4.67 -8.21 3.77
C GLY A 75 5.73 -7.95 2.70
N ALA A 76 6.53 -8.97 2.41
CA ALA A 76 7.58 -8.92 1.39
C ALA A 76 7.04 -8.63 -0.02
N ASP A 77 5.79 -9.01 -0.31
CA ASP A 77 5.18 -8.80 -1.63
C ASP A 77 4.93 -7.31 -1.97
N ALA A 78 5.14 -6.41 -1.01
CA ALA A 78 5.09 -4.97 -1.24
C ALA A 78 6.23 -4.47 -2.15
N TYR A 79 7.38 -5.16 -2.13
CA TYR A 79 8.51 -4.87 -3.01
C TYR A 79 8.14 -5.16 -4.49
N PRO A 80 8.59 -4.34 -5.47
CA PRO A 80 9.55 -3.23 -5.40
C PRO A 80 8.93 -1.84 -5.21
N PHE A 81 7.70 -1.73 -4.65
CA PHE A 81 7.01 -0.45 -4.45
C PHE A 81 6.87 0.42 -5.72
N SER A 82 6.98 -0.16 -6.92
CA SER A 82 6.87 0.58 -8.17
C SER A 82 5.45 1.10 -8.40
N GLU A 83 5.32 2.26 -9.04
CA GLU A 83 4.02 2.85 -9.34
C GLU A 83 3.12 1.90 -10.12
N GLU A 84 3.69 1.15 -11.08
CA GLU A 84 2.95 0.16 -11.86
C GLU A 84 2.38 -0.95 -10.99
N ARG A 85 3.19 -1.52 -10.08
CA ARG A 85 2.75 -2.59 -9.18
C ARG A 85 1.73 -2.10 -8.17
N ILE A 86 1.89 -0.88 -7.65
CA ILE A 86 0.92 -0.24 -6.74
C ILE A 86 -0.40 0.03 -7.49
N LYS A 87 -0.34 0.54 -8.73
CA LYS A 87 -1.51 0.84 -9.56
C LYS A 87 -2.26 -0.41 -9.98
N GLU A 88 -1.54 -1.48 -10.36
CA GLU A 88 -2.11 -2.80 -10.63
C GLU A 88 -2.86 -3.34 -9.42
N ARG A 89 -2.25 -3.30 -8.22
CA ARG A 89 -2.90 -3.74 -6.97
C ARG A 89 -4.13 -2.90 -6.63
N ARG A 90 -4.06 -1.57 -6.76
CA ARG A 90 -5.21 -0.68 -6.57
C ARG A 90 -6.34 -1.04 -7.53
N ARG A 91 -6.05 -1.23 -8.81
CA ARG A 91 -7.03 -1.66 -9.81
C ARG A 91 -7.64 -3.01 -9.48
N ARG A 92 -6.84 -3.99 -9.07
CA ARG A 92 -7.34 -5.32 -8.67
C ARG A 92 -8.23 -5.26 -7.42
N LYS A 93 -7.86 -4.44 -6.43
CA LYS A 93 -8.70 -4.16 -5.24
C LYS A 93 -10.01 -3.47 -5.63
N THR A 94 -9.99 -2.45 -6.49
CA THR A 94 -11.21 -1.77 -6.97
C THR A 94 -12.09 -2.72 -7.78
N LYS A 95 -11.50 -3.53 -8.68
CA LYS A 95 -12.25 -4.54 -9.46
C LYS A 95 -12.91 -5.57 -8.53
N MET A 96 -12.18 -6.06 -7.52
CA MET A 96 -12.74 -6.98 -6.53
C MET A 96 -13.85 -6.33 -5.69
N LYS A 97 -13.66 -5.08 -5.25
CA LYS A 97 -14.67 -4.31 -4.51
C LYS A 97 -15.93 -4.10 -5.34
N ASN A 98 -15.80 -3.63 -6.58
CA ASN A 98 -16.92 -3.41 -7.48
C ASN A 98 -17.63 -4.73 -7.83
N MET A 99 -16.87 -5.81 -8.01
CA MET A 99 -17.45 -7.14 -8.20
C MET A 99 -18.27 -7.53 -6.97
N MET A 100 -17.72 -7.37 -5.76
CA MET A 100 -18.41 -7.69 -4.50
C MET A 100 -19.60 -6.78 -4.20
N GLU A 101 -19.57 -5.49 -4.58
CA GLU A 101 -20.72 -4.57 -4.49
C GLU A 101 -21.88 -5.01 -5.39
N GLY A 102 -21.59 -5.79 -6.44
CA GLY A 102 -22.57 -6.46 -7.28
C GLY A 102 -23.11 -7.76 -6.70
N TYR A 103 -22.72 -8.18 -5.48
CA TYR A 103 -23.28 -9.36 -4.81
C TYR A 103 -23.80 -8.99 -3.42
N ALA A 104 -25.01 -9.41 -3.09
CA ALA A 104 -25.56 -9.37 -1.74
C ALA A 104 -25.44 -10.79 -1.19
N CYS A 105 -24.70 -10.90 -0.10
CA CYS A 105 -24.56 -12.16 0.61
C CYS A 105 -25.44 -12.11 1.86
N ASP A 106 -26.29 -13.12 2.01
CA ASP A 106 -27.08 -13.36 3.22
C ASP A 106 -26.68 -14.73 3.77
N GLY A 107 -25.86 -14.73 4.82
CA GLY A 107 -25.15 -15.93 5.28
C GLY A 107 -24.12 -16.45 4.26
N ALA A 108 -24.14 -17.76 3.97
CA ALA A 108 -23.22 -18.41 3.02
C ALA A 108 -23.65 -18.27 1.54
N VAL A 109 -24.78 -17.60 1.26
CA VAL A 109 -25.35 -17.51 -0.08
C VAL A 109 -25.16 -16.10 -0.63
N CYS A 110 -24.26 -15.96 -1.60
CA CYS A 110 -24.08 -14.72 -2.36
C CYS A 110 -24.90 -14.77 -3.66
N ARG A 111 -25.77 -13.78 -3.85
CA ARG A 111 -26.55 -13.59 -5.09
C ARG A 111 -26.13 -12.29 -5.76
N GLU A 112 -26.10 -12.30 -7.08
CA GLU A 112 -25.76 -11.15 -7.90
C GLU A 112 -26.88 -10.09 -7.78
N VAL A 113 -26.55 -8.92 -7.23
CA VAL A 113 -27.43 -7.76 -7.14
C VAL A 113 -27.33 -7.03 -8.47
N PHE A 114 -28.09 -7.50 -9.45
CA PHE A 114 -28.47 -6.63 -10.55
C PHE A 114 -29.40 -5.55 -9.98
N LEU A 115 -28.87 -4.37 -9.67
CA LEU A 115 -29.66 -3.14 -9.65
C LEU A 115 -30.14 -2.85 -11.09
N ARG A 116 -31.04 -3.69 -11.59
CA ARG A 116 -31.80 -3.45 -12.80
C ARG A 116 -32.98 -2.56 -12.41
N PHE A 117 -32.73 -1.25 -12.40
CA PHE A 117 -33.73 -0.34 -12.97
C PHE A 117 -33.86 -0.72 -14.45
N TRP A 118 -34.72 -1.68 -14.75
CA TRP A 118 -35.28 -1.83 -16.08
C TRP A 118 -36.78 -1.74 -15.95
N LEU A 119 -37.33 -0.77 -16.69
CA LEU A 119 -38.73 -0.41 -16.73
C LEU A 119 -39.63 -1.65 -16.81
N VAL A 120 -40.74 -1.59 -16.07
CA VAL A 120 -41.97 -2.25 -16.47
C VAL A 120 -42.32 -1.74 -17.87
N SER A 121 -41.93 -2.48 -18.90
CA SER A 121 -42.54 -2.37 -20.22
C SER A 121 -43.31 -3.66 -20.43
N VAL A 122 -44.59 -3.63 -20.03
CA VAL A 122 -45.57 -4.63 -20.42
C VAL A 122 -45.66 -4.58 -21.94
N ARG A 123 -45.03 -5.54 -22.62
CA ARG A 123 -45.41 -5.92 -23.97
C ARG A 123 -46.22 -7.20 -23.87
N THR A 124 -47.53 -7.05 -23.71
CA THR A 124 -48.48 -8.10 -24.10
C THR A 124 -48.63 -8.01 -25.62
N THR A 125 -47.86 -8.82 -26.34
CA THR A 125 -48.23 -9.26 -27.69
C THR A 125 -48.92 -10.61 -27.59
N GLU A 126 -50.03 -10.70 -28.30
CA GLU A 126 -50.96 -11.83 -28.47
C GLU A 126 -50.29 -13.20 -28.68
N PHE A 127 -50.97 -14.27 -28.24
CA PHE A 127 -50.93 -15.56 -28.94
C PHE A 127 -52.25 -16.33 -28.75
N TYR A 128 -52.72 -16.90 -29.88
CA TYR A 128 -53.96 -17.65 -30.14
C TYR A 128 -54.01 -19.06 -29.53
N GLY A 129 -55.26 -19.60 -29.41
CA GLY A 129 -55.62 -21.03 -29.37
C GLY A 129 -56.29 -21.44 -28.05
N VAL A 130 -57.51 -21.99 -27.98
CA VAL A 130 -58.40 -22.72 -28.91
C VAL A 130 -59.85 -22.35 -28.61
#